data_AF-W9IRG2-F1
#
_entry.id   AF-W9IRG2-F1
#
_cell.length_a   1.000
_cell.length_b   1.000
_cell.length_c   1.000
_cell.angle_alpha   90.00
_cell.angle_beta   90.00
_cell.angle_gamma   90.00
#
_symmetry.space_group_name_H-M   'P 1'
#
loop_
_entity.id
_entity.type
_entity.pdbx_description
1 polymer ?
#
loop_
_entity_poly.entity_id
_entity_poly.type
_entity_poly.pdbx_seq_one_letter_code
_entity_poly.pdbx_strand_id
1 'polypeptide(L)'
;MAHWRFAESRPAEMETGLRTENAVDTGDIYRAMLPFDSPQDRATLEYYAGPAVVVNQRTACFAPTLDNFALIYKLNDGSAAGGLYLNASIAVENQTGFIGTDPSKLGQITCRIHNGWLSIDPFLLPISLCSSVANPMPIKNGTENPLSGWAYGFNSVLLVNSGSALDGIAAVSNEKTQDSSPLEIPKALDNLTFRRDGPWTTAFIANGTDVFNATICYISQNLPHKYNVTMTVRSVPSGPEFLAEWSTLMAAENGTGILQQLGIGISPDNTRGRGILDLQAHSGPDLWADPDDGMQHAAAFQNILRLTGDPAQAIQAVIFRFYQMLYYDWPPNFNPTREAKTIHAQEVLIPQHWRGFVVVMAIIVAHFVVTALTMVLFAQRTESSLLGNAWQAVSQVVFPDTQDII
;
A
#
# COMPACT_ATOMS: atom_id res chain seq x y z
N MET A 1 -8.68 2.86 -4.33
CA MET A 1 -9.28 4.08 -4.92
C MET A 1 -8.74 5.29 -4.19
N ALA A 2 -8.33 6.36 -4.85
CA ALA A 2 -8.02 7.60 -4.13
C ALA A 2 -9.33 8.21 -3.61
N HIS A 3 -9.50 8.24 -2.29
CA HIS A 3 -10.67 8.84 -1.66
C HIS A 3 -10.55 10.36 -1.79
N TRP A 4 -11.24 10.91 -2.78
CA TRP A 4 -11.18 12.36 -3.06
C TRP A 4 -11.76 13.22 -1.93
N ARG A 5 -12.57 12.67 -1.01
CA ARG A 5 -13.05 13.40 0.18
C ARG A 5 -12.47 12.81 1.45
N PHE A 6 -12.02 13.70 2.31
CA PHE A 6 -11.64 13.40 3.68
C PHE A 6 -12.17 14.49 4.60
N ALA A 7 -12.25 14.18 5.89
CA ALA A 7 -12.54 15.15 6.93
C ALA A 7 -11.23 15.62 7.57
N GLU A 8 -11.12 16.91 7.91
CA GLU A 8 -9.95 17.47 8.58
C GLU A 8 -10.37 18.22 9.86
N SER A 9 -9.56 18.09 10.91
CA SER A 9 -9.66 18.90 12.13
C SER A 9 -8.28 19.36 12.55
N ARG A 10 -8.21 20.57 13.09
CA ARG A 10 -7.00 21.15 13.68
C ARG A 10 -7.34 21.59 15.10
N PRO A 11 -6.59 21.15 16.13
CA PRO A 11 -6.77 21.67 17.47
C PRO A 11 -6.39 23.16 17.52
N ALA A 12 -6.96 23.89 18.50
CA ALA A 12 -6.69 25.32 18.67
C ALA A 12 -5.21 25.59 18.98
N GLU A 13 -4.76 26.79 18.58
CA GLU A 13 -3.38 27.31 18.53
C GLU A 13 -2.30 26.60 19.37
N MET A 14 -1.20 26.25 18.70
CA MET A 14 0.05 25.89 19.38
C MET A 14 0.61 27.09 20.15
N GLU A 15 1.07 26.86 21.39
CA GLU A 15 1.78 27.87 22.20
C GLU A 15 3.05 28.40 21.50
N THR A 16 3.67 27.58 20.65
CA THR A 16 4.84 27.97 19.83
C THR A 16 4.42 28.25 18.39
N GLY A 17 4.96 29.32 17.80
CA GLY A 17 4.70 29.65 16.39
C GLY A 17 5.04 28.50 15.44
N LEU A 18 4.16 28.29 14.44
CA LEU A 18 4.31 27.29 13.37
C LEU A 18 5.49 27.57 12.42
N ARG A 19 6.14 28.73 12.58
CA ARG A 19 7.37 29.11 11.89
C ARG A 19 8.32 29.76 12.88
N THR A 20 9.56 29.27 12.91
CA THR A 20 10.69 29.88 13.61
C THR A 20 11.74 30.31 12.59
N GLU A 21 12.90 30.77 13.06
CA GLU A 21 14.03 31.14 12.19
C GLU A 21 14.54 29.96 11.36
N ASN A 22 14.64 28.75 11.96
CA ASN A 22 15.21 27.56 11.30
C ASN A 22 14.24 26.36 11.20
N ALA A 23 12.95 26.56 11.45
CA ALA A 23 11.96 25.48 11.42
C ALA A 23 10.56 25.93 10.98
N VAL A 24 9.81 24.98 10.44
CA VAL A 24 8.38 25.10 10.17
C VAL A 24 7.65 23.88 10.70
N ASP A 25 6.49 24.06 11.31
CA ASP A 25 5.64 23.01 11.84
C ASP A 25 4.22 23.21 11.32
N THR A 26 3.56 22.14 10.89
CA THR A 26 2.16 22.20 10.48
C THR A 26 1.19 22.23 11.66
N GLY A 27 1.68 21.90 12.86
CA GLY A 27 0.86 21.53 14.00
C GLY A 27 0.13 20.22 13.77
N ASP A 28 -0.72 19.85 14.73
CA ASP A 28 -1.54 18.65 14.63
C ASP A 28 -2.61 18.81 13.56
N ILE A 29 -2.65 17.87 12.62
CA ILE A 29 -3.65 17.81 11.56
C ILE A 29 -4.26 16.42 11.61
N TYR A 30 -5.50 16.36 12.06
CA TYR A 30 -6.26 15.11 12.09
C TYR A 30 -7.03 14.97 10.80
N ARG A 31 -6.82 13.85 10.09
CA ARG A 31 -7.59 13.53 8.88
C ARG A 31 -8.27 12.19 9.01
N ALA A 32 -9.49 12.11 8.51
CA ALA A 32 -10.27 10.88 8.47
C ALA A 32 -10.79 10.64 7.05
N MET A 33 -10.58 9.43 6.54
CA MET A 33 -11.15 9.02 5.26
C MET A 33 -12.59 8.56 5.48
N LEU A 34 -13.44 8.79 4.48
CA LEU A 34 -14.81 8.31 4.49
C LEU A 34 -14.84 6.78 4.34
N PRO A 35 -15.51 6.03 5.23
CA PRO A 35 -15.55 4.55 5.21
C PRO A 35 -16.55 4.01 4.18
N PHE A 36 -16.53 4.56 2.96
CA PHE A 36 -17.40 4.17 1.86
C PHE A 36 -16.57 3.95 0.60
N ASP A 37 -16.75 2.79 -0.05
CA ASP A 37 -16.04 2.45 -1.29
C ASP A 37 -16.64 3.14 -2.52
N SER A 38 -17.96 3.35 -2.53
CA SER A 38 -18.71 4.01 -3.60
C SER A 38 -18.35 5.50 -3.69
N PRO A 39 -17.83 5.99 -4.85
CA PRO A 39 -17.62 7.42 -5.08
C PRO A 39 -18.91 8.25 -4.95
N GLN A 40 -20.05 7.70 -5.38
CA GLN A 40 -21.35 8.35 -5.29
C GLN A 40 -21.76 8.54 -3.82
N ASP A 41 -21.65 7.50 -3.00
CA ASP A 41 -22.03 7.56 -1.58
C ASP A 41 -21.19 8.61 -0.85
N ARG A 42 -19.90 8.69 -1.17
CA ARG A 42 -19.00 9.75 -0.64
C ARG A 42 -19.40 11.16 -1.09
N ALA A 43 -19.88 11.32 -2.32
CA ALA A 43 -20.26 12.62 -2.87
C ALA A 43 -21.56 13.16 -2.25
N THR A 44 -22.54 12.28 -2.06
CA THR A 44 -23.87 12.63 -1.54
C THR A 44 -23.95 12.69 -0.02
N LEU A 45 -22.96 12.16 0.69
CA LEU A 45 -22.91 12.18 2.15
C LEU A 45 -22.91 13.62 2.68
N GLU A 46 -23.87 13.94 3.55
CA GLU A 46 -23.99 15.24 4.24
C GLU A 46 -23.57 15.17 5.71
N TYR A 47 -23.80 14.03 6.34
CA TYR A 47 -23.53 13.80 7.75
C TYR A 47 -23.10 12.35 7.98
N TYR A 48 -22.07 12.17 8.80
CA TYR A 48 -21.63 10.86 9.26
C TYR A 48 -21.35 10.92 10.76
N ALA A 49 -21.92 9.99 11.51
CA ALA A 49 -21.61 9.78 12.91
C ALA A 49 -21.34 8.29 13.13
N GLY A 50 -20.13 7.94 13.50
CA GLY A 50 -19.74 6.55 13.64
C GLY A 50 -18.22 6.34 13.67
N PRO A 51 -17.79 5.07 13.64
CA PRO A 51 -16.39 4.73 13.72
C PRO A 51 -15.62 5.03 12.42
N ALA A 52 -14.59 5.88 12.50
CA ALA A 52 -13.66 6.11 11.40
C ALA A 52 -12.21 6.05 11.86
N VAL A 53 -11.33 5.73 10.92
CA VAL A 53 -9.88 5.79 11.13
C VAL A 53 -9.44 7.25 11.02
N VAL A 54 -8.79 7.75 12.07
CA VAL A 54 -8.22 9.09 12.12
C VAL A 54 -6.71 8.98 12.20
N VAL A 55 -6.04 9.76 11.35
CA VAL A 55 -4.58 9.87 11.31
C VAL A 55 -4.15 11.27 11.70
N ASN A 56 -3.11 11.36 12.53
CA ASN A 56 -2.39 12.61 12.75
C ASN A 56 -1.29 12.72 11.71
N GLN A 57 -1.32 13.77 10.88
CA GLN A 57 -0.37 14.03 9.81
C GLN A 57 0.56 15.22 10.10
N ARG A 58 0.76 15.54 11.39
CA ARG A 58 1.73 16.57 11.80
C ARG A 58 3.08 16.34 11.14
N THR A 59 3.58 17.39 10.50
CA THR A 59 4.87 17.40 9.83
C THR A 59 5.64 18.64 10.24
N ALA A 60 6.90 18.46 10.63
CA ALA A 60 7.76 19.57 11.00
C ALA A 60 9.11 19.44 10.30
N CYS A 61 9.55 20.51 9.67
CA CYS A 61 10.78 20.56 8.88
C CYS A 61 11.76 21.57 9.46
N PHE A 62 13.04 21.20 9.47
CA PHE A 62 14.11 21.96 10.10
C PHE A 62 15.28 22.11 9.14
N ALA A 63 15.96 23.26 9.23
CA ALA A 63 17.25 23.44 8.59
C ALA A 63 18.32 22.59 9.31
N PRO A 64 18.84 21.52 8.68
CA PRO A 64 19.82 20.65 9.31
C PRO A 64 21.22 21.28 9.34
N THR A 65 22.01 20.96 10.36
CA THR A 65 23.47 21.10 10.28
C THR A 65 24.07 19.85 9.65
N LEU A 66 24.98 20.05 8.70
CA LEU A 66 25.62 18.98 7.93
C LEU A 66 27.09 18.92 8.31
N ASP A 67 27.48 17.86 9.01
CA ASP A 67 28.86 17.58 9.41
C ASP A 67 29.41 16.37 8.64
N ASN A 68 30.74 16.26 8.51
CA ASN A 68 31.40 15.13 7.85
C ASN A 68 30.79 14.80 6.48
N PHE A 69 30.49 15.84 5.69
CA PHE A 69 29.83 15.66 4.42
C PHE A 69 30.83 15.20 3.33
N ALA A 70 30.36 14.38 2.41
CA ALA A 70 31.08 13.97 1.22
C ALA A 70 30.08 13.69 0.10
N LEU A 71 30.36 14.20 -1.10
CA LEU A 71 29.70 13.76 -2.31
C LEU A 71 30.49 12.58 -2.87
N ILE A 72 29.79 11.50 -3.25
CA ILE A 72 30.41 10.28 -3.78
C ILE A 72 29.63 9.84 -5.00
N TYR A 73 30.34 9.60 -6.10
CA TYR A 73 29.74 8.99 -7.28
C TYR A 73 29.91 7.47 -7.22
N LYS A 74 28.81 6.72 -7.21
CA LYS A 74 28.81 5.26 -7.28
C LYS A 74 28.58 4.81 -8.72
N LEU A 75 29.50 4.00 -9.24
CA LEU A 75 29.35 3.42 -10.58
C LEU A 75 28.18 2.43 -10.60
N ASN A 76 27.52 2.34 -11.76
CA ASN A 76 26.47 1.38 -11.99
C ASN A 76 27.12 0.03 -12.35
N ASP A 77 27.15 -0.91 -11.40
CA ASP A 77 27.71 -2.25 -11.55
C ASP A 77 26.71 -3.26 -12.16
N GLY A 78 25.66 -2.76 -12.81
CA GLY A 78 24.50 -3.55 -13.25
C GLY A 78 23.30 -3.45 -12.30
N SER A 79 23.43 -2.73 -11.18
CA SER A 79 22.33 -2.40 -10.27
C SER A 79 21.77 -0.99 -10.53
N ALA A 80 20.46 -0.79 -10.36
CA ALA A 80 19.84 0.54 -10.46
C ALA A 80 20.37 1.57 -9.43
N ALA A 81 21.40 1.26 -8.65
CA ALA A 81 21.97 2.07 -7.57
C ALA A 81 23.19 2.93 -7.97
N GLY A 82 23.60 2.96 -9.25
CA GLY A 82 24.63 3.90 -9.70
C GLY A 82 24.14 5.35 -9.71
N GLY A 83 24.97 6.32 -9.28
CA GLY A 83 24.63 7.74 -9.29
C GLY A 83 25.43 8.59 -8.30
N LEU A 84 25.08 9.87 -8.17
CA LEU A 84 25.65 10.78 -7.18
C LEU A 84 24.98 10.58 -5.82
N TYR A 85 25.78 10.48 -4.77
CA TYR A 85 25.34 10.30 -3.39
C TYR A 85 25.89 11.41 -2.48
N LEU A 86 25.04 11.92 -1.59
CA LEU A 86 25.41 12.72 -0.43
C LEU A 86 25.54 11.81 0.77
N ASN A 87 26.74 11.76 1.34
CA ASN A 87 26.98 11.21 2.66
C ASN A 87 27.18 12.37 3.62
N ALA A 88 26.39 12.45 4.68
CA ALA A 88 26.56 13.49 5.70
C ALA A 88 26.06 13.01 7.07
N SER A 89 26.67 13.52 8.13
CA SER A 89 26.12 13.44 9.48
C SER A 89 25.18 14.62 9.67
N ILE A 90 23.93 14.34 10.03
CA ILE A 90 22.91 15.37 10.19
C ILE A 90 22.62 15.60 11.67
N ALA A 91 22.56 16.85 12.07
CA ALA A 91 22.00 17.23 13.36
C ALA A 91 20.96 18.34 13.19
N VAL A 92 20.02 18.38 14.13
CA VAL A 92 18.97 19.40 14.19
C VAL A 92 19.03 20.07 15.56
N GLU A 93 19.10 21.39 15.56
CA GLU A 93 18.99 22.19 16.78
C GLU A 93 17.54 22.20 17.26
N ASN A 94 17.34 22.11 18.57
CA ASN A 94 16.01 22.12 19.15
C ASN A 94 15.40 23.53 19.08
N GLN A 95 14.37 23.69 18.25
CA GLN A 95 13.63 24.94 18.11
C GLN A 95 12.11 24.79 18.30
N THR A 96 11.62 23.60 18.66
CA THR A 96 10.18 23.32 18.81
C THR A 96 9.89 22.60 20.11
N GLY A 97 8.69 22.81 20.66
CA GLY A 97 8.30 22.23 21.95
C GLY A 97 8.22 20.69 22.00
N PHE A 98 8.29 20.00 20.86
CA PHE A 98 8.12 18.54 20.75
C PHE A 98 9.42 17.75 20.57
N ILE A 99 10.51 18.38 20.09
CA ILE A 99 11.82 17.71 19.98
C ILE A 99 12.49 17.74 21.34
N GLY A 100 13.06 16.61 21.78
CA GLY A 100 13.76 16.48 23.05
C GLY A 100 14.92 17.46 23.20
N THR A 101 15.39 17.66 24.45
CA THR A 101 16.40 18.67 24.82
C THR A 101 17.79 18.45 24.21
N ASP A 102 18.10 17.24 23.75
CA ASP A 102 19.39 16.93 23.15
C ASP A 102 19.34 17.10 21.62
N PRO A 103 20.39 17.68 20.99
CA PRO A 103 20.48 17.76 19.55
C PRO A 103 20.36 16.35 18.98
N SER A 104 19.32 16.14 18.19
CA SER A 104 19.07 14.84 17.59
C SER A 104 20.08 14.63 16.46
N LYS A 105 21.25 14.09 16.81
CA LYS A 105 22.22 13.62 15.83
C LYS A 105 21.61 12.40 15.14
N LEU A 106 21.20 12.57 13.89
CA LEU A 106 20.53 11.52 13.12
C LEU A 106 21.46 10.41 12.61
N GLY A 107 22.72 10.39 13.07
CA GLY A 107 23.75 9.52 12.52
C GLY A 107 24.13 9.92 11.10
N GLN A 108 24.83 9.02 10.42
CA GLN A 108 25.26 9.22 9.05
C GLN A 108 24.15 8.83 8.07
N ILE A 109 23.78 9.75 7.19
CA ILE A 109 22.78 9.54 6.15
C ILE A 109 23.50 9.43 4.80
N THR A 110 23.06 8.47 3.98
CA THR A 110 23.48 8.30 2.58
C THR A 110 22.26 8.53 1.70
N CYS A 111 22.33 9.55 0.84
CA CYS A 111 21.21 10.03 0.05
C CYS A 111 21.59 10.07 -1.42
N ARG A 112 20.85 9.39 -2.30
CA ARG A 112 21.07 9.52 -3.74
C ARG A 112 20.50 10.84 -4.21
N ILE A 113 21.33 11.66 -4.85
CA ILE A 113 20.95 12.97 -5.35
C ILE A 113 20.50 12.85 -6.80
N HIS A 114 19.36 13.46 -7.12
CA HIS A 114 18.90 13.67 -8.48
C HIS A 114 19.69 14.80 -9.11
N ASN A 115 20.58 14.46 -10.05
CA ASN A 115 21.59 15.37 -10.59
C ASN A 115 21.68 15.35 -12.12
N GLY A 116 20.66 14.80 -12.78
CA GLY A 116 20.50 14.82 -14.22
C GLY A 116 19.10 15.30 -14.56
N TRP A 117 18.92 16.61 -14.59
CA TRP A 117 17.70 17.22 -15.10
C TRP A 117 18.01 17.89 -16.43
N LEU A 118 17.30 17.46 -17.47
CA LEU A 118 17.34 18.19 -18.73
C LEU A 118 16.58 19.50 -18.51
N SER A 119 17.09 20.62 -19.05
CA SER A 119 16.41 21.93 -19.12
C SER A 119 15.09 21.93 -19.91
N ILE A 120 14.52 20.76 -20.18
CA ILE A 120 13.34 20.54 -21.02
C ILE A 120 12.05 20.83 -20.24
N ASP A 121 12.04 20.65 -18.91
CA ASP A 121 10.88 20.97 -18.07
C ASP A 121 11.28 21.93 -16.94
N PRO A 122 11.05 23.25 -17.09
CA PRO A 122 11.40 24.25 -16.07
C PRO A 122 10.56 24.13 -14.78
N PHE A 123 9.57 23.23 -14.73
CA PHE A 123 8.64 23.12 -13.61
C PHE A 123 8.96 22.00 -12.62
N LEU A 124 9.89 21.09 -12.95
CA LEU A 124 10.29 20.00 -12.05
C LEU A 124 11.56 20.36 -11.27
N LEU A 125 11.42 20.52 -9.96
CA LEU A 125 12.57 20.71 -9.08
C LEU A 125 13.35 19.38 -8.96
N PRO A 126 14.69 19.39 -9.02
CA PRO A 126 15.53 18.20 -8.86
C PRO A 126 15.65 17.81 -7.38
N ILE A 127 14.51 17.48 -6.76
CA ILE A 127 14.42 17.10 -5.35
C ILE A 127 14.59 15.58 -5.21
N SER A 128 15.46 15.20 -4.29
CA SER A 128 15.68 13.84 -3.86
C SER A 128 15.03 13.61 -2.52
N LEU A 129 14.21 12.56 -2.40
CA LEU A 129 13.66 12.10 -1.12
C LEU A 129 14.53 10.98 -0.57
N CYS A 130 15.15 11.24 0.57
CA CYS A 130 16.06 10.32 1.23
C CYS A 130 15.52 9.94 2.60
N SER A 131 14.95 8.73 2.69
CA SER A 131 14.56 8.18 3.98
C SER A 131 15.79 7.73 4.74
N SER A 132 15.96 8.17 5.99
CA SER A 132 16.87 7.50 6.90
C SER A 132 16.25 6.18 7.36
N VAL A 133 17.07 5.18 7.70
CA VAL A 133 16.60 4.01 8.45
C VAL A 133 15.95 4.54 9.73
N ALA A 134 14.74 4.06 10.04
CA ALA A 134 13.88 4.55 11.11
C ALA A 134 14.60 4.59 12.46
N ASN A 135 15.29 5.70 12.75
CA ASN A 135 15.78 6.01 14.07
C ASN A 135 14.66 6.82 14.74
N PRO A 136 13.91 6.24 15.69
CA PRO A 136 12.88 6.98 16.39
C PRO A 136 13.52 8.22 17.04
N MET A 137 12.97 9.39 16.73
CA MET A 137 13.44 10.63 17.35
C MET A 137 13.25 10.57 18.87
N PRO A 138 14.22 11.08 19.66
CA PRO A 138 13.99 11.34 21.07
C PRO A 138 12.95 12.46 21.20
N ILE A 139 11.73 12.07 21.52
CA ILE A 139 10.64 12.99 21.79
C ILE A 139 10.78 13.52 23.21
N LYS A 140 10.44 14.79 23.42
CA LYS A 140 10.46 15.38 24.76
C LYS A 140 9.55 14.56 25.68
N ASN A 141 10.07 14.17 26.85
CA ASN A 141 9.31 13.36 27.79
C ASN A 141 7.99 14.06 28.17
N GLY A 142 6.87 13.36 28.00
CA GLY A 142 5.51 13.89 28.25
C GLY A 142 4.84 14.63 27.10
N THR A 143 5.46 14.77 25.91
CA THR A 143 4.71 15.28 24.74
C THR A 143 3.92 14.16 24.08
N GLU A 144 2.60 14.24 24.24
CA GLU A 144 1.64 13.28 23.72
C GLU A 144 0.77 13.94 22.65
N ASN A 145 0.24 13.12 21.75
CA ASN A 145 -0.80 13.52 20.82
C ASN A 145 -2.06 13.87 21.63
N PRO A 146 -2.55 15.13 21.58
CA PRO A 146 -3.68 15.58 22.40
C PRO A 146 -4.95 14.76 22.23
N LEU A 147 -5.17 14.20 21.04
CA LEU A 147 -6.36 13.40 20.73
C LEU A 147 -6.26 11.96 21.23
N SER A 148 -5.09 11.33 21.14
CA SER A 148 -4.91 9.93 21.54
C SER A 148 -4.38 9.75 22.96
N GLY A 149 -3.70 10.74 23.53
CA GLY A 149 -2.93 10.63 24.78
C GLY A 149 -1.70 9.73 24.65
N TRP A 150 -1.26 9.43 23.43
CA TRP A 150 -0.10 8.55 23.19
C TRP A 150 1.11 9.41 22.84
N ALA A 151 2.31 8.96 23.22
CA ALA A 151 3.54 9.57 22.77
C ALA A 151 3.58 9.62 21.23
N TYR A 152 4.11 10.70 20.68
CA TYR A 152 4.30 10.78 19.24
C TYR A 152 5.24 9.66 18.74
N GLY A 153 5.09 9.29 17.48
CA GLY A 153 6.14 8.65 16.69
C GLY A 153 6.42 9.53 15.47
N PHE A 154 7.68 9.67 15.08
CA PHE A 154 8.08 10.41 13.88
C PHE A 154 9.10 9.64 13.06
N ASN A 155 8.95 9.70 11.74
CA ASN A 155 9.98 9.29 10.80
C ASN A 155 10.59 10.51 10.15
N SER A 156 11.90 10.46 9.94
CA SER A 156 12.64 11.50 9.28
C SER A 156 12.78 11.23 7.78
N VAL A 157 12.55 12.26 6.98
CA VAL A 157 12.87 12.29 5.55
C VAL A 157 13.76 13.50 5.29
N LEU A 158 14.93 13.26 4.70
CA LEU A 158 15.79 14.31 4.18
C LEU A 158 15.36 14.62 2.75
N LEU A 159 15.08 15.89 2.47
CA LEU A 159 14.86 16.39 1.13
C LEU A 159 16.11 17.16 0.69
N VAL A 160 16.65 16.81 -0.47
CA VAL A 160 17.81 17.50 -1.07
C VAL A 160 17.40 18.01 -2.44
N ASN A 161 17.31 19.32 -2.57
CA ASN A 161 17.12 20.00 -3.85
C ASN A 161 18.48 20.31 -4.46
N SER A 162 18.78 19.76 -5.62
CA SER A 162 20.06 19.96 -6.27
C SER A 162 20.14 21.34 -6.94
N GLY A 163 21.27 22.03 -6.73
CA GLY A 163 21.61 23.27 -7.41
C GLY A 163 22.40 23.01 -8.69
N SER A 164 22.54 24.07 -9.49
CA SER A 164 23.21 24.05 -10.80
C SER A 164 24.62 23.45 -10.80
N ALA A 165 25.36 23.56 -9.68
CA ALA A 165 26.71 23.02 -9.56
C ALA A 165 26.77 21.47 -9.59
N LEU A 166 25.65 20.78 -9.36
CA LEU A 166 25.56 19.32 -9.39
C LEU A 166 25.00 18.77 -10.72
N ASP A 167 24.49 19.64 -11.59
CA ASP A 167 23.86 19.25 -12.84
C ASP A 167 24.87 18.61 -13.80
N GLY A 168 24.45 17.53 -14.46
CA GLY A 168 25.24 16.84 -15.48
C GLY A 168 26.45 16.06 -14.94
N ILE A 169 26.66 15.96 -13.63
CA ILE A 169 27.73 15.13 -13.05
C ILE A 169 27.41 13.65 -13.27
N ALA A 170 27.99 13.04 -14.31
CA ALA A 170 27.75 11.64 -14.67
C ALA A 170 29.05 10.95 -15.10
N ALA A 171 29.14 9.65 -14.84
CA ALA A 171 30.22 8.78 -15.35
C ALA A 171 30.38 8.95 -16.86
N VAL A 172 31.56 9.41 -17.30
CA VAL A 172 31.90 9.49 -18.72
C VAL A 172 32.21 8.06 -19.19
N SER A 173 31.29 7.45 -19.93
CA SER A 173 31.54 6.18 -20.59
C SER A 173 32.41 6.42 -21.83
N ASN A 174 33.65 5.92 -21.82
CA ASN A 174 34.45 5.88 -23.03
C ASN A 174 33.94 4.71 -23.91
N GLU A 175 33.18 5.03 -24.96
CA GLU A 175 32.62 4.04 -25.90
C GLU A 175 33.69 3.14 -26.56
N LYS A 176 34.96 3.57 -26.55
CA LYS A 176 36.08 2.86 -27.20
C LYS A 176 36.78 1.82 -26.33
N THR A 177 36.72 1.92 -25.00
CA THR A 177 37.48 1.04 -24.09
C THR A 177 36.63 0.18 -23.18
N GLN A 178 35.30 0.42 -23.12
CA GLN A 178 34.40 -0.28 -22.18
C GLN A 178 34.92 -0.25 -20.73
N ASP A 179 35.68 0.81 -20.39
CA ASP A 179 36.31 0.99 -19.10
C ASP A 179 35.81 2.31 -18.52
N SER A 180 35.15 2.24 -17.36
CA SER A 180 34.60 3.40 -16.66
C SER A 180 35.70 4.01 -15.81
N SER A 181 36.29 5.13 -16.23
CA SER A 181 37.19 5.89 -15.37
C SER A 181 36.42 6.38 -14.13
N PRO A 182 36.99 6.33 -12.91
CA PRO A 182 36.33 6.87 -11.73
C PRO A 182 36.09 8.36 -11.93
N LEU A 183 34.84 8.78 -11.79
CA LEU A 183 34.51 10.20 -11.87
C LEU A 183 35.13 10.92 -10.67
N GLU A 184 36.04 11.88 -10.92
CA GLU A 184 36.48 12.79 -9.87
C GLU A 184 35.45 13.91 -9.72
N ILE A 185 34.81 13.96 -8.55
CA ILE A 185 33.95 15.08 -8.17
C ILE A 185 34.82 16.35 -8.11
N PRO A 186 34.37 17.49 -8.68
CA PRO A 186 35.15 18.71 -8.65
C PRO A 186 35.61 19.09 -7.23
N LYS A 187 36.91 19.32 -7.02
CA LYS A 187 37.47 19.69 -5.70
C LYS A 187 36.84 20.93 -5.07
N ALA A 188 36.23 21.79 -5.89
CA ALA A 188 35.45 22.94 -5.41
C ALA A 188 34.27 22.53 -4.52
N LEU A 189 33.81 21.28 -4.61
CA LEU A 189 32.70 20.72 -3.85
C LEU A 189 33.15 20.07 -2.52
N ASP A 190 34.45 19.99 -2.25
CA ASP A 190 34.97 19.39 -1.00
C ASP A 190 34.81 20.36 0.20
N ASN A 191 34.81 21.67 -0.05
CA ASN A 191 34.74 22.70 0.98
C ASN A 191 33.57 23.65 0.72
N LEU A 192 32.39 23.25 1.21
CA LEU A 192 31.16 24.03 1.10
C LEU A 192 30.94 24.89 2.33
N THR A 193 30.34 26.05 2.11
CA THR A 193 29.83 26.93 3.17
C THR A 193 28.32 26.76 3.28
N PHE A 194 27.77 26.80 4.49
CA PHE A 194 26.36 26.55 4.73
C PHE A 194 25.66 27.79 5.27
N ARG A 195 24.48 28.10 4.74
CA ARG A 195 23.59 29.15 5.26
C ARG A 195 22.22 28.55 5.56
N ARG A 196 21.68 28.88 6.72
CA ARG A 196 20.30 28.51 7.10
C ARG A 196 19.35 29.66 6.76
N ASP A 197 18.20 29.32 6.21
CA ASP A 197 17.13 30.26 5.89
C ASP A 197 15.78 29.53 5.96
N GLY A 198 15.01 29.82 7.03
CA GLY A 198 13.78 29.07 7.32
C GLY A 198 14.09 27.58 7.52
N PRO A 199 13.29 26.65 6.98
CA PRO A 199 13.52 25.22 7.15
C PRO A 199 14.67 24.67 6.28
N TRP A 200 15.37 25.51 5.51
CA TRP A 200 16.37 25.05 4.55
C TRP A 200 17.79 25.42 4.97
N THR A 201 18.71 24.50 4.73
CA THR A 201 20.16 24.74 4.74
C THR A 201 20.67 24.70 3.30
N THR A 202 21.16 25.82 2.79
CA THR A 202 21.79 25.90 1.48
C THR A 202 23.30 25.76 1.60
N ALA A 203 23.88 24.91 0.76
CA ALA A 203 25.31 24.75 0.60
C ALA A 203 25.82 25.57 -0.59
N PHE A 204 26.91 26.31 -0.41
CA PHE A 204 27.53 27.15 -1.42
C PHE A 204 29.01 26.80 -1.59
N ILE A 205 29.50 26.86 -2.84
CA ILE A 205 30.94 26.91 -3.10
C ILE A 205 31.51 28.29 -2.75
N ALA A 206 32.84 28.40 -2.66
CA ALA A 206 33.54 29.65 -2.33
C ALA A 206 33.15 30.85 -3.24
N ASN A 207 32.72 30.60 -4.47
CA ASN A 207 32.27 31.63 -5.42
C ASN A 207 30.83 32.12 -5.17
N GLY A 208 30.11 31.55 -4.20
CA GLY A 208 28.73 31.90 -3.86
C GLY A 208 27.66 31.20 -4.71
N THR A 209 28.02 30.28 -5.60
CA THR A 209 27.07 29.42 -6.33
C THR A 209 26.48 28.37 -5.39
N ASP A 210 25.16 28.18 -5.45
CA ASP A 210 24.46 27.16 -4.70
C ASP A 210 24.72 25.77 -5.28
N VAL A 211 24.97 24.81 -4.37
CA VAL A 211 25.24 23.42 -4.71
C VAL A 211 24.02 22.57 -4.46
N PHE A 212 23.38 22.72 -3.30
CA PHE A 212 22.11 22.09 -2.97
C PHE A 212 21.44 22.80 -1.78
N ASN A 213 20.13 22.62 -1.65
CA ASN A 213 19.37 22.96 -0.46
C ASN A 213 18.89 21.69 0.22
N ALA A 214 19.06 21.59 1.53
CA ALA A 214 18.62 20.45 2.32
C ALA A 214 17.64 20.87 3.42
N THR A 215 16.59 20.09 3.63
CA THR A 215 15.69 20.18 4.79
C THR A 215 15.43 18.79 5.32
N ILE A 216 15.34 18.63 6.63
CA ILE A 216 14.91 17.38 7.24
C ILE A 216 13.52 17.55 7.82
N CYS A 217 12.60 16.70 7.40
CA CYS A 217 11.21 16.72 7.82
C CYS A 217 10.90 15.50 8.68
N TYR A 218 10.28 15.72 9.82
CA TYR A 218 9.73 14.71 10.71
C TYR A 218 8.25 14.60 10.45
N ILE A 219 7.83 13.42 9.99
CA ILE A 219 6.45 13.11 9.62
C ILE A 219 5.90 12.19 10.69
N SER A 220 4.75 12.54 11.27
CA SER A 220 4.13 11.70 12.29
C SER A 220 3.83 10.30 11.75
N GLN A 221 4.19 9.29 12.53
CA GLN A 221 4.07 7.86 12.24
C GLN A 221 3.09 7.16 13.18
N ASN A 222 2.27 7.92 13.91
CA ASN A 222 1.31 7.33 14.82
C ASN A 222 0.45 6.33 14.05
N LEU A 223 0.37 5.08 14.54
CA LEU A 223 -0.56 4.11 14.00
C LEU A 223 -1.93 4.78 13.92
N PRO A 224 -2.64 4.67 12.79
CA PRO A 224 -3.98 5.20 12.72
C PRO A 224 -4.82 4.58 13.83
N HIS A 225 -5.71 5.37 14.41
CA HIS A 225 -6.58 4.91 15.50
C HIS A 225 -8.02 5.02 15.05
N LYS A 226 -8.87 4.15 15.60
CA LYS A 226 -10.31 4.18 15.33
C LYS A 226 -10.96 5.08 16.38
N TYR A 227 -11.62 6.12 15.91
CA TYR A 227 -12.39 7.03 16.77
C TYR A 227 -13.85 6.96 16.39
N ASN A 228 -14.73 7.21 17.36
CA ASN A 228 -16.06 7.67 17.03
C ASN A 228 -15.94 9.12 16.58
N VAL A 229 -16.41 9.42 15.38
CA VAL A 229 -16.29 10.75 14.79
C VAL A 229 -17.64 11.25 14.32
N THR A 230 -17.79 12.56 14.35
CA THR A 230 -18.82 13.28 13.63
C THR A 230 -18.16 14.02 12.47
N MET A 231 -18.63 13.76 11.25
CA MET A 231 -18.21 14.48 10.06
C MET A 231 -19.42 15.21 9.49
N THR A 232 -19.27 16.50 9.25
CA THR A 232 -20.35 17.32 8.69
C THR A 232 -19.91 17.95 7.38
N VAL A 233 -20.82 17.99 6.40
CA VAL A 233 -20.52 18.54 5.09
C VAL A 233 -21.76 19.03 4.33
N ARG A 234 -21.56 19.62 3.15
CA ARG A 234 -22.58 19.77 2.11
C ARG A 234 -22.39 18.73 1.01
N SER A 235 -23.48 18.17 0.50
CA SER A 235 -23.45 17.28 -0.67
C SER A 235 -22.81 17.97 -1.86
N VAL A 236 -22.05 17.23 -2.67
CA VAL A 236 -21.50 17.70 -3.94
C VAL A 236 -22.13 16.87 -5.06
N PRO A 237 -22.58 17.47 -6.19
CA PRO A 237 -23.31 16.75 -7.23
C PRO A 237 -22.55 15.58 -7.86
N SER A 238 -21.22 15.60 -7.86
CA SER A 238 -20.37 14.47 -8.27
C SER A 238 -18.96 14.62 -7.69
N GLY A 239 -18.27 13.50 -7.48
CA GLY A 239 -16.83 13.53 -7.18
C GLY A 239 -16.00 13.90 -8.41
N PRO A 240 -14.85 14.57 -8.26
CA PRO A 240 -13.94 14.86 -9.36
C PRO A 240 -13.33 13.56 -9.92
N GLU A 241 -13.02 13.56 -11.21
CA GLU A 241 -12.25 12.49 -11.83
C GLU A 241 -10.77 12.61 -11.41
N PHE A 242 -10.39 11.83 -10.39
CA PHE A 242 -9.04 11.84 -9.81
C PHE A 242 -7.91 11.73 -10.85
N LEU A 243 -8.09 10.88 -11.89
CA LEU A 243 -7.07 10.67 -12.92
C LEU A 243 -6.92 11.87 -13.88
N ALA A 244 -8.01 12.60 -14.15
CA ALA A 244 -7.98 13.79 -14.97
C ALA A 244 -7.38 14.99 -14.22
N GLU A 245 -7.65 15.12 -12.91
CA GLU A 245 -7.06 16.19 -12.11
C GLU A 245 -5.60 15.91 -11.72
N TRP A 246 -5.21 14.65 -11.49
CA TRP A 246 -3.82 14.31 -11.17
C TRP A 246 -2.87 14.57 -12.33
N SER A 247 -3.31 14.38 -13.58
CA SER A 247 -2.51 14.72 -14.77
C SER A 247 -2.32 16.24 -14.93
N THR A 248 -3.26 17.07 -14.47
CA THR A 248 -3.11 18.54 -14.47
C THR A 248 -2.08 19.04 -13.46
N LEU A 249 -1.82 18.33 -12.36
CA LEU A 249 -0.70 18.65 -11.45
C LEU A 249 0.65 18.58 -12.17
N MET A 250 0.80 17.60 -13.07
CA MET A 250 2.00 17.45 -13.89
C MET A 250 2.10 18.52 -14.99
N ALA A 251 1.00 19.22 -15.29
CA ALA A 251 0.96 20.32 -16.26
C ALA A 251 1.25 21.70 -15.63
N ALA A 252 1.59 21.75 -14.34
CA ALA A 252 1.96 22.97 -13.60
C ALA A 252 0.93 24.12 -13.67
N GLU A 253 -0.35 23.82 -13.88
CA GLU A 253 -1.40 24.84 -13.81
C GLU A 253 -1.61 25.29 -12.36
N ASN A 254 -1.41 26.58 -12.09
CA ASN A 254 -1.67 27.17 -10.79
C ASN A 254 -3.14 26.97 -10.41
N GLY A 255 -3.39 26.35 -9.24
CA GLY A 255 -4.73 26.29 -8.65
C GLY A 255 -5.58 25.08 -9.04
N THR A 256 -4.97 23.91 -9.28
CA THR A 256 -5.74 22.66 -9.40
C THR A 256 -6.60 22.43 -8.14
N GLY A 257 -7.80 21.89 -8.33
CA GLY A 257 -8.74 21.61 -7.22
C GLY A 257 -8.12 20.76 -6.11
N ILE A 258 -7.20 19.85 -6.46
CA ILE A 258 -6.46 19.00 -5.52
C ILE A 258 -5.57 19.81 -4.58
N LEU A 259 -4.79 20.78 -5.09
CA LEU A 259 -3.91 21.60 -4.26
C LEU A 259 -4.71 22.44 -3.26
N GLN A 260 -5.80 23.06 -3.73
CA GLN A 260 -6.71 23.80 -2.86
C GLN A 260 -7.32 22.88 -1.80
N GLN A 261 -7.77 21.68 -2.18
CA GLN A 261 -8.29 20.70 -1.23
C GLN A 261 -7.30 20.32 -0.13
N LEU A 262 -6.01 20.22 -0.47
CA LEU A 262 -4.93 19.97 0.49
C LEU A 262 -4.55 21.21 1.34
N GLY A 263 -5.15 22.37 1.08
CA GLY A 263 -4.92 23.62 1.81
C GLY A 263 -3.80 24.48 1.24
N ILE A 264 -3.41 24.27 -0.02
CA ILE A 264 -2.38 25.05 -0.72
C ILE A 264 -3.05 26.21 -1.46
N GLY A 265 -2.62 27.45 -1.19
CA GLY A 265 -3.19 28.65 -1.81
C GLY A 265 -4.53 29.12 -1.25
N ILE A 266 -5.03 28.46 -0.20
CA ILE A 266 -6.26 28.80 0.54
C ILE A 266 -6.01 28.62 2.04
N SER A 267 -6.74 29.37 2.88
CA SER A 267 -6.65 29.19 4.34
C SER A 267 -6.92 27.72 4.72
N PRO A 268 -6.06 27.08 5.53
CA PRO A 268 -6.27 25.71 6.00
C PRO A 268 -7.60 25.53 6.74
N ASP A 269 -8.08 26.55 7.44
CA ASP A 269 -9.32 26.52 8.23
C ASP A 269 -10.57 26.63 7.36
N ASN A 270 -10.43 27.00 6.09
CA ASN A 270 -11.55 27.09 5.16
C ASN A 270 -11.89 25.73 4.54
N THR A 271 -12.31 24.77 5.37
CA THR A 271 -12.74 23.42 4.95
C THR A 271 -13.77 23.48 3.82
N ARG A 272 -14.70 24.44 3.89
CA ARG A 272 -15.70 24.73 2.86
C ARG A 272 -15.09 25.10 1.51
N GLY A 273 -14.15 26.05 1.48
CA GLY A 273 -13.47 26.47 0.25
C GLY A 273 -12.55 25.38 -0.32
N ARG A 274 -12.12 24.45 0.54
CA ARG A 274 -11.31 23.28 0.17
C ARG A 274 -12.14 22.08 -0.29
N GLY A 275 -13.47 22.11 -0.14
CA GLY A 275 -14.34 20.99 -0.50
C GLY A 275 -14.17 19.73 0.39
N ILE A 276 -13.64 19.89 1.60
CA ILE A 276 -13.43 18.81 2.58
C ILE A 276 -14.47 18.88 3.72
N LEU A 277 -14.56 17.81 4.53
CA LEU A 277 -15.49 17.75 5.65
C LEU A 277 -14.88 18.34 6.93
N ASP A 278 -15.71 18.92 7.78
CA ASP A 278 -15.33 19.26 9.14
C ASP A 278 -15.32 17.97 9.99
N LEU A 279 -14.19 17.69 10.65
CA LEU A 279 -14.01 16.53 11.51
C LEU A 279 -14.14 16.92 12.98
N GLN A 280 -14.97 16.19 13.71
CA GLN A 280 -15.00 16.16 15.17
C GLN A 280 -14.69 14.74 15.63
N ALA A 281 -13.52 14.53 16.23
CA ALA A 281 -13.16 13.26 16.84
C ALA A 281 -13.52 13.28 18.34
N HIS A 282 -14.24 12.25 18.80
CA HIS A 282 -14.55 12.09 20.22
C HIS A 282 -13.40 11.37 20.94
N SER A 283 -13.18 11.67 22.22
CA SER A 283 -12.10 11.07 23.03
C SER A 283 -12.30 9.57 23.26
N GLY A 284 -11.19 8.83 23.40
CA GLY A 284 -11.19 7.38 23.66
C GLY A 284 -11.01 6.55 22.39
N PRO A 285 -9.82 6.55 21.77
CA PRO A 285 -9.56 5.74 20.59
C PRO A 285 -9.60 4.24 20.92
N ASP A 286 -10.20 3.48 20.01
CA ASP A 286 -9.91 2.07 19.86
C ASP A 286 -8.65 1.91 18.99
N LEU A 287 -7.91 0.84 19.21
CA LEU A 287 -6.85 0.41 18.28
C LEU A 287 -7.46 0.17 16.89
N TRP A 288 -6.85 0.71 15.83
CA TRP A 288 -7.33 0.49 14.45
C TRP A 288 -7.26 -0.97 14.06
N ALA A 289 -6.10 -1.59 14.30
CA ALA A 289 -5.92 -3.02 14.20
C ALA A 289 -6.21 -3.62 15.56
N ASP A 290 -7.16 -4.56 15.62
CA ASP A 290 -7.22 -5.49 16.74
C ASP A 290 -5.80 -6.07 16.92
N PRO A 291 -5.21 -6.03 18.13
CA PRO A 291 -3.95 -6.73 18.40
C PRO A 291 -3.95 -8.16 17.85
N ASP A 292 -5.12 -8.81 17.78
CA ASP A 292 -5.32 -10.13 17.22
C ASP A 292 -5.02 -10.22 15.71
N ASP A 293 -5.17 -9.16 14.91
CA ASP A 293 -4.91 -9.19 13.45
C ASP A 293 -3.40 -9.12 13.12
N GLY A 294 -2.64 -8.35 13.90
CA GLY A 294 -1.17 -8.43 13.91
C GLY A 294 -0.68 -9.78 14.46
N MET A 295 -1.39 -10.30 15.48
CA MET A 295 -1.17 -11.64 16.03
C MET A 295 -1.43 -12.74 15.01
N GLN A 296 -2.38 -12.59 14.08
CA GLN A 296 -2.66 -13.60 13.05
C GLN A 296 -1.48 -13.78 12.09
N HIS A 297 -0.85 -12.69 11.64
CA HIS A 297 0.32 -12.77 10.75
C HIS A 297 1.55 -13.30 11.50
N ALA A 298 1.78 -12.84 12.73
CA ALA A 298 2.85 -13.35 13.59
C ALA A 298 2.63 -14.83 13.95
N ALA A 299 1.40 -15.25 14.25
CA ALA A 299 1.02 -16.62 14.54
C ALA A 299 1.14 -17.50 13.30
N ALA A 300 0.76 -17.02 12.12
CA ALA A 300 0.98 -17.72 10.86
C ALA A 300 2.47 -17.93 10.62
N PHE A 301 3.29 -16.88 10.78
CA PHE A 301 4.75 -16.98 10.71
C PHE A 301 5.30 -18.02 11.69
N GLN A 302 4.95 -17.90 12.97
CA GLN A 302 5.42 -18.80 14.03
C GLN A 302 4.96 -20.25 13.80
N ASN A 303 3.73 -20.46 13.35
CA ASN A 303 3.20 -21.79 13.03
C ASN A 303 3.94 -22.42 11.86
N ILE A 304 4.16 -21.67 10.77
CA ILE A 304 4.89 -22.18 9.60
C ILE A 304 6.34 -22.48 10.00
N LEU A 305 6.98 -21.58 10.74
CA LEU A 305 8.35 -21.79 11.24
C LEU A 305 8.43 -23.02 12.16
N ARG A 306 7.46 -23.23 13.04
CA ARG A 306 7.41 -24.42 13.91
C ARG A 306 7.19 -25.71 13.12
N LEU A 307 6.34 -25.68 12.09
CA LEU A 307 6.01 -26.86 11.27
C LEU A 307 7.12 -27.24 10.30
N THR A 308 7.80 -26.26 9.72
CA THR A 308 8.78 -26.46 8.64
C THR A 308 10.22 -26.39 9.12
N GLY A 309 10.49 -25.66 10.21
CA GLY A 309 11.85 -25.29 10.62
C GLY A 309 12.51 -24.27 9.68
N ASP A 310 11.81 -23.80 8.64
CA ASP A 310 12.36 -22.95 7.59
C ASP A 310 11.83 -21.50 7.72
N PRO A 311 12.67 -20.54 8.16
CA PRO A 311 12.28 -19.14 8.23
C PRO A 311 12.04 -18.51 6.87
N ALA A 312 12.70 -18.96 5.80
CA ALA A 312 12.48 -18.41 4.45
C ALA A 312 11.06 -18.73 3.96
N GLN A 313 10.61 -19.97 4.14
CA GLN A 313 9.25 -20.38 3.80
C GLN A 313 8.19 -19.65 4.65
N ALA A 314 8.46 -19.45 5.94
CA ALA A 314 7.57 -18.71 6.83
C ALA A 314 7.44 -17.23 6.41
N ILE A 315 8.56 -16.55 6.10
CA ILE A 315 8.55 -15.18 5.58
C ILE A 315 7.82 -15.13 4.23
N GLN A 316 8.15 -16.02 3.29
CA GLN A 316 7.53 -16.07 1.97
C GLN A 316 6.00 -16.17 2.07
N ALA A 317 5.48 -17.05 2.91
CA ALA A 317 4.05 -17.26 3.08
C ALA A 317 3.34 -16.03 3.67
N VAL A 318 3.93 -15.40 4.68
CA VAL A 318 3.37 -14.18 5.28
C VAL A 318 3.40 -13.01 4.30
N ILE A 319 4.51 -12.82 3.57
CA ILE A 319 4.62 -11.80 2.53
C ILE A 319 3.59 -12.05 1.41
N PHE A 320 3.42 -13.30 0.97
CA PHE A 320 2.42 -13.64 -0.03
C PHE A 320 1.01 -13.30 0.45
N ARG A 321 0.70 -13.51 1.74
CA ARG A 321 -0.58 -13.12 2.31
C ARG A 321 -0.82 -11.61 2.24
N PHE A 322 0.20 -10.80 2.53
CA PHE A 322 0.13 -9.35 2.34
C PHE A 322 -0.12 -8.98 0.86
N TYR A 323 0.57 -9.62 -0.08
CA TYR A 323 0.31 -9.40 -1.51
C TYR A 323 -1.11 -9.76 -1.93
N GLN A 324 -1.69 -10.83 -1.37
CA GLN A 324 -3.09 -11.18 -1.64
C GLN A 324 -4.04 -10.06 -1.17
N MET A 325 -3.83 -9.52 0.04
CA MET A 325 -4.64 -8.41 0.55
C MET A 325 -4.55 -7.19 -0.38
N LEU A 326 -3.33 -6.77 -0.72
CA LEU A 326 -3.08 -5.65 -1.65
C LEU A 326 -3.70 -5.91 -3.04
N TYR A 327 -3.58 -7.13 -3.56
CA TYR A 327 -4.12 -7.49 -4.86
C TYR A 327 -5.64 -7.34 -4.92
N TYR A 328 -6.35 -7.68 -3.85
CA TYR A 328 -7.82 -7.57 -3.78
C TYR A 328 -8.33 -6.15 -3.52
N ASP A 329 -7.47 -5.24 -3.05
CA ASP A 329 -7.78 -3.80 -2.95
C ASP A 329 -7.56 -3.03 -4.27
N TRP A 330 -6.72 -3.59 -5.15
CA TRP A 330 -6.36 -3.00 -6.44
C TRP A 330 -7.30 -3.24 -7.64
N PRO A 331 -8.27 -4.19 -7.66
CA PRO A 331 -9.11 -4.46 -8.84
C PRO A 331 -9.88 -3.24 -9.37
N PRO A 332 -10.37 -2.30 -8.54
CA PRO A 332 -11.00 -1.06 -9.03
C PRO A 332 -10.10 -0.18 -9.91
N ASN A 333 -8.78 -0.30 -9.79
CA ASN A 333 -7.81 0.46 -10.59
C ASN A 333 -7.29 -0.35 -11.79
N PHE A 334 -7.58 -1.64 -11.85
CA PHE A 334 -7.12 -2.51 -12.91
C PHE A 334 -8.08 -2.43 -14.09
N ASN A 335 -7.65 -1.72 -15.14
CA ASN A 335 -8.39 -1.71 -16.40
C ASN A 335 -7.85 -2.83 -17.31
N PRO A 336 -8.60 -3.92 -17.53
CA PRO A 336 -8.14 -5.01 -18.38
C PRO A 336 -8.01 -4.51 -19.83
N THR A 337 -6.79 -4.46 -20.34
CA THR A 337 -6.49 -4.06 -21.72
C THR A 337 -6.87 -5.14 -22.76
N ARG A 338 -7.28 -6.32 -22.30
CA ARG A 338 -7.71 -7.45 -23.13
C ARG A 338 -8.91 -8.12 -22.50
N GLU A 339 -9.84 -8.61 -23.32
CA GLU A 339 -10.98 -9.38 -22.85
C GLU A 339 -10.53 -10.67 -22.14
N ALA A 340 -11.01 -10.85 -20.91
CA ALA A 340 -10.83 -12.07 -20.16
C ALA A 340 -12.05 -12.96 -20.37
N LYS A 341 -11.83 -14.21 -20.78
CA LYS A 341 -12.90 -15.22 -20.83
C LYS A 341 -13.07 -15.83 -19.44
N THR A 342 -14.15 -15.51 -18.76
CA THR A 342 -14.47 -16.09 -17.44
C THR A 342 -15.53 -17.17 -17.57
N ILE A 343 -15.42 -18.21 -16.73
CA ILE A 343 -16.48 -19.19 -16.52
C ILE A 343 -16.75 -19.19 -15.02
N HIS A 344 -17.96 -18.84 -14.63
CA HIS A 344 -18.37 -18.75 -13.23
C HIS A 344 -19.17 -20.00 -12.86
N ALA A 345 -18.83 -20.61 -11.73
CA ALA A 345 -19.70 -21.61 -11.11
C ALA A 345 -20.92 -20.88 -10.52
N GLN A 346 -22.12 -21.31 -10.88
CA GLN A 346 -23.36 -20.80 -10.29
C GLN A 346 -23.98 -21.91 -9.44
N GLU A 347 -24.29 -21.59 -8.20
CA GLU A 347 -25.07 -22.49 -7.36
C GLU A 347 -26.54 -22.38 -7.76
N VAL A 348 -27.14 -23.49 -8.21
CA VAL A 348 -28.54 -23.52 -8.65
C VAL A 348 -29.29 -24.55 -7.82
N LEU A 349 -30.38 -24.11 -7.19
CA LEU A 349 -31.24 -24.94 -6.33
C LEU A 349 -31.91 -26.11 -7.07
N ILE A 350 -32.07 -26.01 -8.40
CA ILE A 350 -32.70 -27.03 -9.24
C ILE A 350 -31.84 -27.24 -10.50
N PRO A 351 -31.56 -28.49 -10.90
CA PRO A 351 -30.79 -28.77 -12.12
C PRO A 351 -31.47 -28.19 -13.36
N GLN A 352 -30.78 -27.29 -14.05
CA GLN A 352 -31.30 -26.66 -15.28
C GLN A 352 -31.30 -27.58 -16.49
N HIS A 353 -30.49 -28.65 -16.47
CA HIS A 353 -30.34 -29.56 -17.60
C HIS A 353 -30.91 -30.94 -17.27
N TRP A 354 -32.01 -31.29 -17.92
CA TRP A 354 -32.70 -32.58 -17.77
C TRP A 354 -32.12 -33.68 -18.66
N ARG A 355 -31.06 -33.40 -19.42
CA ARG A 355 -30.47 -34.35 -20.38
C ARG A 355 -30.06 -35.66 -19.71
N GLY A 356 -29.41 -35.59 -18.54
CA GLY A 356 -29.04 -36.78 -17.78
C GLY A 356 -30.26 -37.59 -17.33
N PHE A 357 -31.28 -36.91 -16.81
CA PHE A 357 -32.53 -37.53 -16.38
C PHE A 357 -33.26 -38.22 -17.54
N VAL A 358 -33.37 -37.57 -18.69
CA VAL A 358 -34.01 -38.14 -19.89
C VAL A 358 -33.28 -39.39 -20.37
N VAL A 359 -31.94 -39.39 -20.38
CA VAL A 359 -31.14 -40.57 -20.77
C VAL A 359 -31.40 -41.74 -19.82
N VAL A 360 -31.40 -41.49 -18.51
CA VAL A 360 -31.66 -42.53 -17.50
C VAL A 360 -33.07 -43.09 -17.65
N MET A 361 -34.08 -42.22 -17.82
CA MET A 361 -35.46 -42.65 -18.02
C MET A 361 -35.64 -43.49 -19.29
N ALA A 362 -34.97 -43.12 -20.39
CA ALA A 362 -35.02 -43.88 -21.64
C ALA A 362 -34.43 -45.29 -21.47
N ILE A 363 -33.30 -45.43 -20.76
CA ILE A 363 -32.69 -46.74 -20.46
C ILE A 363 -33.64 -47.61 -19.62
N ILE A 364 -34.29 -47.03 -18.61
CA ILE A 364 -35.24 -47.74 -17.75
C ILE A 364 -36.44 -48.25 -18.59
N VAL A 365 -37.02 -47.40 -19.43
CA VAL A 365 -38.14 -47.78 -20.31
C VAL A 365 -37.72 -48.90 -21.27
N ALA A 366 -36.54 -48.78 -21.90
CA ALA A 366 -36.02 -49.80 -22.78
C ALA A 366 -35.83 -51.15 -22.05
N HIS A 367 -35.31 -51.13 -20.81
CA HIS A 367 -35.18 -52.33 -20.00
C HIS A 367 -36.54 -53.00 -19.74
N PHE A 368 -37.56 -52.23 -19.34
CA PHE A 368 -38.90 -52.77 -19.13
C PHE A 368 -39.51 -53.36 -20.40
N VAL A 369 -39.33 -52.71 -21.55
CA VAL A 369 -39.81 -53.21 -22.85
C VAL A 369 -39.13 -54.54 -23.20
N VAL A 370 -37.81 -54.65 -23.05
CA VAL A 370 -37.07 -55.88 -23.31
C VAL A 370 -37.55 -57.00 -22.37
N THR A 371 -37.67 -56.72 -21.08
CA THR A 371 -38.14 -57.70 -20.09
C THR A 371 -39.57 -58.15 -20.34
N ALA A 372 -40.48 -57.25 -20.74
CA ALA A 372 -41.84 -57.61 -21.11
C ALA A 372 -41.87 -58.45 -22.38
N LEU A 373 -41.07 -58.10 -23.40
CA LEU A 373 -40.95 -58.86 -24.63
C LEU A 373 -40.41 -60.27 -24.37
N THR A 374 -39.37 -60.42 -23.54
CA THR A 374 -38.84 -61.75 -23.19
C THR A 374 -39.86 -62.57 -22.41
N MET A 375 -40.61 -61.97 -21.47
CA MET A 375 -41.72 -62.65 -20.78
C MET A 375 -42.84 -63.08 -21.72
N VAL A 376 -43.27 -62.23 -22.65
CA VAL A 376 -44.32 -62.56 -23.64
C VAL A 376 -43.85 -63.65 -24.59
N LEU A 377 -42.63 -63.54 -25.12
CA LEU A 377 -42.03 -64.58 -25.96
C LEU A 377 -41.92 -65.90 -25.20
N PHE A 378 -41.49 -65.88 -23.95
CA PHE A 378 -41.45 -67.07 -23.10
C PHE A 378 -42.86 -67.65 -22.90
N ALA A 379 -43.86 -66.85 -22.59
CA ALA A 379 -45.23 -67.33 -22.39
C ALA A 379 -45.87 -67.91 -23.67
N GLN A 380 -45.59 -67.31 -24.84
CA GLN A 380 -46.26 -67.69 -26.10
C GLN A 380 -45.53 -68.76 -26.90
N ARG A 381 -44.20 -68.82 -26.81
CA ARG A 381 -43.37 -69.71 -27.66
C ARG A 381 -42.77 -70.88 -26.90
N THR A 382 -42.89 -70.93 -25.58
CA THR A 382 -42.33 -72.04 -24.79
C THR A 382 -43.36 -73.15 -24.69
N GLU A 383 -43.31 -74.11 -25.60
CA GLU A 383 -44.15 -75.33 -25.55
C GLU A 383 -43.64 -76.36 -24.51
N SER A 384 -42.42 -76.20 -24.02
CA SER A 384 -41.86 -76.98 -22.90
C SER A 384 -41.06 -76.07 -21.99
N SER A 385 -41.69 -75.62 -20.92
CA SER A 385 -41.04 -74.93 -19.82
C SER A 385 -40.92 -75.90 -18.66
N LEU A 386 -39.71 -76.39 -18.38
CA LEU A 386 -39.47 -77.31 -17.28
C LEU A 386 -39.33 -76.55 -15.96
N LEU A 387 -40.42 -75.93 -15.52
CA LEU A 387 -40.54 -75.40 -14.17
C LEU A 387 -40.74 -76.59 -13.19
N GLY A 388 -39.64 -77.28 -12.85
CA GLY A 388 -39.67 -78.45 -11.96
C GLY A 388 -38.49 -79.43 -12.05
N ASN A 389 -37.61 -79.34 -13.07
CA ASN A 389 -36.48 -80.27 -13.23
C ASN A 389 -35.16 -79.75 -12.62
N ALA A 390 -35.13 -79.49 -11.31
CA ALA A 390 -33.86 -79.38 -10.58
C ALA A 390 -33.05 -80.71 -10.66
N TRP A 391 -33.73 -81.82 -10.93
CA TRP A 391 -33.16 -83.15 -11.10
C TRP A 391 -32.19 -83.32 -12.26
N GLN A 392 -32.25 -82.49 -13.31
CA GLN A 392 -31.27 -82.55 -14.41
C GLN A 392 -29.88 -82.03 -13.99
N ALA A 393 -29.81 -81.12 -13.02
CA ALA A 393 -28.53 -80.68 -12.43
C ALA A 393 -27.99 -81.73 -11.43
N VAL A 394 -28.87 -82.44 -10.72
CA VAL A 394 -28.50 -83.53 -9.79
C VAL A 394 -28.07 -84.80 -10.54
N SER A 395 -28.72 -85.14 -11.66
CA SER A 395 -28.35 -86.31 -12.46
C SER A 395 -26.99 -86.19 -13.15
N GLN A 396 -26.45 -84.96 -13.28
CA GLN A 396 -25.10 -84.72 -13.82
C GLN A 396 -24.00 -84.86 -12.76
N VAL A 397 -24.34 -85.11 -11.48
CA VAL A 397 -23.40 -85.23 -10.35
C VAL A 397 -23.30 -86.67 -9.81
N VAL A 398 -23.98 -87.65 -10.42
CA VAL A 398 -23.86 -89.06 -10.00
C VAL A 398 -22.54 -89.64 -10.50
N PHE A 399 -21.55 -89.70 -9.60
CA PHE A 399 -20.32 -90.45 -9.75
C PHE A 399 -20.50 -91.89 -9.22
N PRO A 400 -19.69 -92.87 -9.66
CA PRO A 400 -19.84 -94.29 -9.26
C PRO A 400 -19.91 -94.52 -7.74
N ASP A 401 -19.24 -93.67 -6.96
CA ASP A 401 -19.16 -93.80 -5.49
C ASP A 401 -20.42 -93.36 -4.72
N THR A 402 -21.46 -92.87 -5.42
CA THR A 402 -22.70 -92.34 -4.79
C THR A 402 -23.96 -93.11 -5.17
N GLN A 403 -23.82 -94.22 -5.89
CA GLN A 403 -24.95 -94.97 -6.44
C GLN A 403 -25.76 -95.76 -5.39
N ASP A 404 -25.20 -96.00 -4.21
CA ASP A 404 -25.82 -96.80 -3.14
C ASP A 404 -26.64 -95.97 -2.13
N ILE A 405 -26.79 -94.65 -2.32
CA ILE A 405 -27.47 -93.73 -1.37
C ILE A 405 -28.64 -92.97 -2.00
N ILE A 406 -29.17 -93.42 -3.14
CA ILE A 406 -30.39 -92.86 -3.77
C ILE A 406 -31.52 -93.89 -3.73
#